data_AF-A0A7J2VAB4-F1
#
_entry.id   AF-A0A7J2VAB4-F1
#
_cell.length_a   1.000
_cell.length_b   1.000
_cell.length_c   1.000
_cell.angle_alpha   90.00
_cell.angle_beta   90.00
_cell.angle_gamma   90.00
#
_symmetry.space_group_name_H-M   'P 1'
#
loop_
_entity.id
_entity.type
_entity.pdbx_description
1 polymer ?
#
loop_
_entity_poly.entity_id
_entity_poly.type
_entity_poly.pdbx_seq_one_letter_code
_entity_poly.pdbx_strand_id
1 'polypeptide(L)'
;MVEVIRLSSSVVPSTQESAGGELGFFTQFNGQVRDPIYGYIDYTKELEGVVMDSWVLQRLRYIYQLQAAHFVYPGATHSRFSHSIGVMYSSFKYSSFILRSIQYSNLPSDVLSSVRSRQREIITAARLLGLLHDIGHGPFSHAFDKY
;
A
#
# COMPACT_ATOMS: atom_id res chain seq x y z
N MET A 1 24.11 -3.11 39.87
CA MET A 1 24.18 -4.26 40.79
C MET A 1 22.84 -4.30 41.49
N VAL A 2 21.84 -5.01 40.97
CA VAL A 2 21.63 -6.45 41.14
C VAL A 2 21.04 -7.07 39.87
N GLU A 3 21.61 -8.19 39.43
CA GLU A 3 21.06 -9.11 38.41
C GLU A 3 19.81 -9.82 38.92
N VAL A 4 18.81 -10.01 38.05
CA VAL A 4 17.93 -11.18 38.12
C VAL A 4 17.78 -11.75 36.71
N ILE A 5 18.52 -12.82 36.47
CA ILE A 5 18.35 -13.73 35.34
C ILE A 5 17.11 -14.61 35.63
N ARG A 6 16.17 -14.67 34.70
CA ARG A 6 15.23 -15.79 34.58
C ARG A 6 15.02 -16.13 33.11
N LEU A 7 15.71 -17.17 32.67
CA LEU A 7 15.39 -17.92 31.45
C LEU A 7 14.24 -18.88 31.79
N SER A 8 13.14 -18.80 31.06
CA SER A 8 12.32 -19.97 30.75
C SER A 8 11.52 -19.73 29.48
N SER A 9 11.84 -20.57 28.50
CA SER A 9 11.17 -20.80 27.23
C SER A 9 9.67 -21.04 27.36
N SER A 10 8.89 -20.30 26.57
CA SER A 10 7.65 -20.79 25.97
C SER A 10 7.33 -19.94 24.75
N VAL A 11 7.73 -20.43 23.59
CA VAL A 11 7.18 -20.00 22.30
C VAL A 11 5.69 -20.30 22.35
N VAL A 12 4.87 -19.26 22.45
CA VAL A 12 3.42 -19.37 22.28
C VAL A 12 3.15 -19.18 20.78
N PRO A 13 2.68 -20.21 20.04
CA PRO A 13 2.26 -20.03 18.67
C PRO A 13 0.87 -19.41 18.68
N SER A 14 0.75 -18.18 18.17
CA SER A 14 -0.56 -17.58 17.91
C SER A 14 -1.13 -18.17 16.62
N THR A 15 -1.92 -19.23 16.77
CA THR A 15 -2.81 -19.76 15.75
C THR A 15 -3.96 -18.76 15.50
N GLN A 16 -3.99 -18.17 14.32
CA GLN A 16 -5.23 -17.93 13.58
C GLN A 16 -5.00 -18.32 12.12
N GLU A 17 -5.40 -19.55 11.81
CA GLU A 17 -5.82 -19.91 10.45
C GLU A 17 -7.11 -19.14 10.13
N SER A 18 -7.15 -18.47 8.97
CA SER A 18 -8.16 -18.72 7.93
C SER A 18 -8.14 -17.62 6.86
N ALA A 19 -7.40 -17.89 5.79
CA ALA A 19 -7.84 -17.70 4.39
C ALA A 19 -6.70 -18.11 3.44
N GLY A 20 -6.17 -19.33 3.64
CA GLY A 20 -5.52 -20.04 2.55
C GLY A 20 -6.60 -20.56 1.62
N GLY A 21 -6.77 -19.95 0.47
CA GLY A 21 -7.72 -20.36 -0.56
C GLY A 21 -7.24 -19.93 -1.94
N GLU A 22 -6.38 -20.77 -2.53
CA GLU A 22 -6.08 -20.87 -3.95
C GLU A 22 -5.96 -19.58 -4.77
N LEU A 23 -4.78 -18.98 -4.76
CA LEU A 23 -4.17 -18.34 -5.92
C LEU A 23 -2.70 -18.05 -5.56
N GLY A 24 -1.78 -18.75 -6.22
CA GLY A 24 -0.34 -18.47 -6.10
C GLY A 24 0.00 -17.12 -6.73
N PHE A 25 -0.27 -16.03 -6.01
CA PHE A 25 0.09 -14.67 -6.41
C PHE A 25 1.51 -14.35 -5.93
N PHE A 26 2.51 -14.56 -6.78
CA PHE A 26 3.92 -14.31 -6.46
C PHE A 26 4.28 -12.81 -6.43
N THR A 27 3.70 -12.04 -5.51
CA THR A 27 4.40 -10.90 -4.92
C THR A 27 4.55 -11.22 -3.44
N GLN A 28 5.71 -11.71 -3.05
CA GLN A 28 5.97 -12.02 -1.65
C GLN A 28 6.16 -10.70 -0.91
N PHE A 29 5.11 -10.25 -0.22
CA PHE A 29 5.22 -9.11 0.67
C PHE A 29 6.10 -9.47 1.87
N ASN A 30 6.99 -8.56 2.24
CA ASN A 30 7.98 -8.76 3.30
C ASN A 30 8.10 -7.54 4.22
N GLY A 31 7.19 -6.57 4.07
CA GLY A 31 7.02 -5.41 4.93
C GLY A 31 5.54 -5.11 5.15
N GLN A 32 5.23 -4.49 6.28
CA GLN A 32 3.88 -4.04 6.65
C GLN A 32 3.92 -2.62 7.21
N VAL A 33 2.90 -1.83 6.87
CA VAL A 33 2.63 -0.52 7.46
C VAL A 33 1.25 -0.57 8.12
N ARG A 34 1.14 -0.02 9.33
CA ARG A 34 -0.15 0.13 10.01
C ARG A 34 -0.84 1.40 9.50
N ASP A 35 -2.08 1.24 9.07
CA ASP A 35 -2.95 2.29 8.57
C ASP A 35 -4.29 2.29 9.33
N PRO A 36 -4.81 3.46 9.75
CA PRO A 36 -6.04 3.51 10.53
C PRO A 36 -7.31 3.16 9.75
N ILE A 37 -7.28 3.22 8.40
CA ILE A 37 -8.43 2.93 7.53
C ILE A 37 -8.41 1.46 7.10
N TYR A 38 -7.25 0.96 6.67
CA TYR A 38 -7.12 -0.37 6.07
C TYR A 38 -6.49 -1.43 6.99
N GLY A 39 -6.06 -1.06 8.21
CA GLY A 39 -5.44 -1.97 9.17
C GLY A 39 -3.95 -2.17 8.88
N TYR A 40 -3.57 -3.32 8.33
CA TYR A 40 -2.18 -3.57 7.91
C TYR A 40 -2.11 -3.60 6.38
N ILE A 41 -1.20 -2.80 5.83
CA ILE A 41 -0.93 -2.72 4.40
C ILE A 41 0.40 -3.41 4.14
N ASP A 42 0.34 -4.51 3.40
CA ASP A 42 1.50 -5.25 2.93
C ASP A 42 2.20 -4.54 1.76
N TYR A 43 3.53 -4.58 1.76
CA TYR A 43 4.37 -4.05 0.69
C TYR A 43 5.66 -4.85 0.50
N THR A 44 6.31 -4.62 -0.64
CA THR A 44 7.61 -5.21 -1.00
C THR A 44 8.74 -4.24 -0.65
N LYS A 45 9.61 -4.62 0.29
CA LYS A 45 10.70 -3.76 0.78
C LYS A 45 11.67 -3.35 -0.33
N GLU A 46 11.99 -4.27 -1.24
CA GLU A 46 13.01 -4.09 -2.28
C GLU A 46 12.60 -3.07 -3.35
N LEU A 47 11.31 -2.78 -3.48
CA LEU A 47 10.78 -1.89 -4.51
C LEU A 47 9.93 -0.78 -3.90
N GLU A 48 8.81 -1.14 -3.29
CA GLU A 48 7.87 -0.18 -2.71
C GLU A 48 8.46 0.46 -1.46
N GLY A 49 9.20 -0.30 -0.64
CA GLY A 49 9.95 0.23 0.49
C GLY A 49 10.96 1.30 0.06
N VAL A 50 11.80 0.98 -0.92
CA VAL A 50 12.77 1.93 -1.49
C VAL A 50 12.09 3.20 -2.03
N VAL A 51 10.97 3.06 -2.73
CA VAL A 51 10.21 4.22 -3.24
C VAL A 51 9.59 5.03 -2.10
N MET A 52 9.01 4.38 -1.08
CA MET A 52 8.46 5.04 0.10
C MET A 52 9.54 5.80 0.88
N ASP A 53 10.75 5.28 0.96
CA ASP A 53 11.89 5.89 1.65
C ASP A 53 12.60 6.96 0.82
N SER A 54 12.22 7.13 -0.46
CA SER A 54 12.75 8.21 -1.29
C SER A 54 12.31 9.58 -0.79
N TRP A 55 13.17 10.60 -0.97
CA TRP A 55 12.87 11.97 -0.57
C TRP A 55 11.60 12.52 -1.22
N VAL A 56 11.32 12.09 -2.46
CA VAL A 56 10.15 12.52 -3.26
C VAL A 56 8.85 12.15 -2.58
N LEU A 57 8.79 10.97 -1.95
CA LEU A 57 7.63 10.49 -1.21
C LEU A 57 7.65 10.97 0.24
N GLN A 58 8.80 10.91 0.91
CA GLN A 58 8.92 11.32 2.32
C GLN A 58 8.51 12.78 2.53
N ARG A 59 8.75 13.67 1.55
CA ARG A 59 8.28 15.07 1.63
C ARG A 59 6.77 15.20 1.80
N LEU A 60 5.98 14.25 1.28
CA LEU A 60 4.52 14.27 1.35
C LEU A 60 3.99 14.10 2.79
N ARG A 61 4.84 13.69 3.75
CA ARG A 61 4.49 13.65 5.18
C ARG A 61 4.20 15.04 5.74
N TYR A 62 4.78 16.07 5.14
CA TYR A 62 4.66 17.47 5.56
C TYR A 62 3.57 18.23 4.80
N ILE A 63 2.82 17.55 3.92
CA ILE A 63 1.74 18.16 3.14
C ILE A 63 0.42 17.54 3.62
N TYR A 64 -0.41 18.36 4.26
CA TYR A 64 -1.76 17.95 4.63
C TYR A 64 -2.61 17.68 3.40
N GLN A 65 -3.39 16.60 3.44
CA GLN A 65 -4.30 16.23 2.36
C GLN A 65 -5.28 17.36 2.03
N LEU A 66 -5.89 17.93 3.07
CA LEU A 66 -6.93 18.96 2.98
C LEU A 66 -6.41 20.38 3.30
N GLN A 67 -5.09 20.60 3.16
CA GLN A 67 -4.42 21.88 3.41
C GLN A 67 -4.88 22.56 4.70
N ALA A 68 -5.51 23.74 4.63
CA ALA A 68 -5.95 24.56 5.75
C ALA A 68 -7.20 24.04 6.48
N ALA A 69 -7.84 22.96 6.00
CA ALA A 69 -9.05 22.43 6.61
C ALA A 69 -8.86 22.03 8.08
N HIS A 70 -7.62 21.70 8.50
CA HIS A 70 -7.30 21.40 9.89
C HIS A 70 -7.54 22.56 10.86
N PHE A 71 -7.63 23.81 10.39
CA PHE A 71 -8.02 24.96 11.22
C PHE A 71 -9.51 24.98 11.56
N VAL A 72 -10.36 24.33 10.76
CA VAL A 72 -11.81 24.23 10.99
C VAL A 72 -12.17 22.86 11.57
N TYR A 73 -11.50 21.81 11.09
CA TYR A 73 -11.70 20.42 11.47
C TYR A 73 -10.41 19.85 12.05
N PRO A 74 -10.23 19.86 13.39
CA PRO A 74 -8.97 19.46 14.03
C PRO A 74 -8.50 18.04 13.70
N GLY A 75 -9.40 17.15 13.27
CA GLY A 75 -9.06 15.79 12.82
C GLY A 75 -8.52 15.69 11.39
N ALA A 76 -8.57 16.76 10.59
CA ALA A 76 -8.11 16.79 9.20
C ALA A 76 -6.59 16.96 9.07
N THR A 77 -5.82 16.24 9.90
CA THR A 77 -4.35 16.31 10.00
C THR A 77 -3.62 15.23 9.21
N HIS A 78 -4.35 14.39 8.47
CA HIS A 78 -3.77 13.34 7.66
C HIS A 78 -2.92 13.93 6.52
N SER A 79 -1.79 13.29 6.27
CA SER A 79 -0.82 13.70 5.25
C SER A 79 -1.12 13.06 3.90
N ARG A 80 -0.62 13.67 2.83
CA ARG A 80 -0.62 13.06 1.49
C ARG A 80 0.15 11.75 1.47
N PHE A 81 1.23 11.63 2.25
CA PHE A 81 1.98 10.37 2.36
C PHE A 81 1.10 9.20 2.81
N SER A 82 0.34 9.36 3.90
CA SER A 82 -0.60 8.33 4.37
C SER A 82 -1.67 8.01 3.31
N HIS A 83 -2.17 9.03 2.62
CA HIS A 83 -3.12 8.85 1.53
C HIS A 83 -2.52 8.03 0.38
N SER A 84 -1.31 8.35 -0.09
CA SER A 84 -0.62 7.63 -1.17
C SER A 84 -0.41 6.14 -0.85
N ILE A 85 -0.07 5.79 0.40
CA ILE A 85 0.00 4.39 0.84
C ILE A 85 -1.37 3.70 0.77
N GLY A 86 -2.44 4.38 1.21
CA GLY A 86 -3.80 3.87 1.10
C GLY A 86 -4.26 3.65 -0.35
N VAL A 87 -3.88 4.56 -1.27
CA VAL A 87 -4.16 4.43 -2.70
C VAL A 87 -3.39 3.27 -3.32
N MET A 88 -2.10 3.09 -2.98
CA MET A 88 -1.32 1.90 -3.38
C MET A 88 -2.04 0.60 -2.99
N TYR A 89 -2.54 0.52 -1.75
CA TYR A 89 -3.29 -0.65 -1.29
C TYR A 89 -4.62 -0.83 -2.03
N SER A 90 -5.36 0.25 -2.25
CA SER A 90 -6.61 0.20 -3.01
C SER A 90 -6.37 -0.28 -4.45
N SER A 91 -5.36 0.26 -5.13
CA SER A 91 -4.93 -0.17 -6.46
C SER A 91 -4.62 -1.67 -6.52
N PHE A 92 -3.97 -2.22 -5.48
CA PHE A 92 -3.76 -3.66 -5.36
C PHE A 92 -5.06 -4.46 -5.29
N LYS A 93 -6.00 -4.04 -4.43
CA LYS A 93 -7.28 -4.74 -4.26
C LYS A 93 -8.09 -4.74 -5.55
N TYR A 94 -8.20 -3.60 -6.21
CA TYR A 94 -8.93 -3.47 -7.48
C TYR A 94 -8.25 -4.24 -8.62
N SER A 95 -6.94 -4.08 -8.81
CA SER A 95 -6.22 -4.81 -9.86
C SER A 95 -6.31 -6.33 -9.65
N SER A 96 -6.15 -6.81 -8.42
CA SER A 96 -6.30 -8.23 -8.09
C SER A 96 -7.72 -8.75 -8.36
N PHE A 97 -8.74 -7.94 -8.02
CA PHE A 97 -10.13 -8.28 -8.31
C PHE A 97 -10.41 -8.37 -9.82
N ILE A 98 -9.95 -7.38 -10.60
CA ILE A 98 -10.11 -7.36 -12.07
C ILE A 98 -9.40 -8.55 -12.69
N LEU A 99 -8.15 -8.82 -12.29
CA LEU A 99 -7.39 -9.96 -12.81
C LEU A 99 -8.05 -11.30 -12.48
N ARG A 100 -8.64 -11.42 -11.28
CA ARG A 100 -9.44 -12.59 -10.90
C ARG A 100 -10.71 -12.70 -11.75
N SER A 101 -11.43 -11.60 -12.01
CA SER A 101 -12.64 -11.66 -12.84
C SER A 101 -12.33 -12.05 -14.28
N ILE A 102 -11.21 -11.55 -14.83
CA ILE A 102 -10.72 -11.91 -16.16
C ILE A 102 -10.46 -13.42 -16.26
N GLN A 103 -9.92 -14.07 -15.22
CA GLN A 103 -9.68 -15.51 -15.24
C GLN A 103 -10.95 -16.36 -15.40
N TYR A 104 -12.12 -15.85 -15.01
CA TYR A 104 -13.42 -16.51 -15.16
C TYR A 104 -14.25 -15.97 -16.35
N SER A 105 -13.67 -15.09 -17.17
CA SER A 105 -14.35 -14.50 -18.31
C SER A 105 -14.25 -15.39 -19.56
N ASN A 106 -15.22 -15.26 -20.47
CA ASN A 106 -15.24 -15.98 -21.75
C ASN A 106 -14.32 -15.33 -22.81
N LEU A 107 -13.12 -14.91 -22.41
CA LEU A 107 -12.15 -14.31 -23.32
C LEU A 107 -11.40 -15.40 -24.12
N PRO A 108 -10.86 -15.04 -25.31
CA PRO A 108 -9.97 -15.91 -26.07
C PRO A 108 -8.77 -16.40 -25.21
N SER A 109 -8.35 -17.64 -25.43
CA SER A 109 -7.33 -18.31 -24.61
C SER A 109 -5.94 -17.68 -24.73
N ASP A 110 -5.61 -17.15 -25.90
CA ASP A 110 -4.40 -16.37 -26.17
C ASP A 110 -4.35 -15.09 -25.31
N VAL A 111 -5.47 -14.35 -25.24
CA VAL A 111 -5.59 -13.15 -24.40
C VAL A 111 -5.44 -13.49 -22.91
N LEU A 112 -6.13 -14.53 -22.45
CA LEU A 112 -6.04 -15.00 -21.05
C LEU A 112 -4.61 -15.39 -20.68
N SER A 113 -3.90 -16.11 -21.56
CA SER A 113 -2.52 -16.51 -21.32
C SER A 113 -1.57 -15.32 -21.25
N SER A 114 -1.76 -14.32 -22.13
CA SER A 114 -0.99 -13.08 -22.13
C SER A 114 -1.16 -12.30 -20.83
N VAL A 115 -2.41 -12.07 -20.39
CA VAL A 115 -2.70 -11.36 -19.14
C VAL A 115 -2.13 -12.11 -17.93
N ARG A 116 -2.26 -13.44 -17.90
CA ARG A 116 -1.73 -14.27 -16.81
C ARG A 116 -0.21 -14.19 -16.71
N SER A 117 0.49 -14.17 -17.84
CA SER A 117 1.96 -14.08 -17.88
C SER A 117 2.49 -12.76 -17.29
N ARG A 118 1.73 -11.66 -17.42
CA ARG A 118 2.12 -10.31 -16.96
C ARG A 118 1.42 -9.86 -15.68
N GLN A 119 0.72 -10.78 -15.00
CA GLN A 119 -0.12 -10.44 -13.86
C GLN A 119 0.64 -9.71 -12.74
N ARG A 120 1.87 -10.17 -12.45
CA ARG A 120 2.74 -9.55 -11.44
C ARG A 120 3.15 -8.14 -11.83
N GLU A 121 3.49 -7.92 -13.09
CA GLU A 121 3.89 -6.61 -13.62
C GLU A 121 2.72 -5.63 -13.54
N ILE A 122 1.52 -6.07 -13.94
CA ILE A 122 0.30 -5.26 -13.88
C ILE A 122 -0.01 -4.83 -12.45
N ILE A 123 0.04 -5.77 -11.49
CA ILE A 123 -0.21 -5.45 -10.07
C ILE A 123 0.86 -4.49 -9.54
N THR A 124 2.13 -4.75 -9.82
CA THR A 124 3.25 -3.92 -9.35
C THR A 124 3.15 -2.51 -9.93
N ALA A 125 2.88 -2.38 -11.22
CA ALA A 125 2.69 -1.10 -11.89
C ALA A 125 1.49 -0.34 -11.31
N ALA A 126 0.34 -0.99 -11.11
CA ALA A 126 -0.84 -0.36 -10.52
C ALA A 126 -0.57 0.17 -9.09
N ARG A 127 0.16 -0.61 -8.28
CA ARG A 127 0.55 -0.22 -6.93
C ARG A 127 1.52 0.97 -6.93
N LEU A 128 2.57 0.93 -7.76
CA LEU A 128 3.51 2.03 -7.92
C LEU A 128 2.84 3.31 -8.44
N LEU A 129 1.95 3.20 -9.43
CA LEU A 129 1.16 4.33 -9.92
C LEU A 129 0.29 4.91 -8.80
N GLY A 130 -0.36 4.06 -8.01
CA GLY A 130 -1.12 4.50 -6.83
C GLY A 130 -0.26 5.19 -5.78
N LEU A 131 0.96 4.71 -5.54
CA LEU A 131 1.89 5.32 -4.59
C LEU A 131 2.42 6.67 -5.07
N LEU A 132 2.69 6.79 -6.37
CA LEU A 132 3.33 7.97 -6.97
C LEU A 132 2.34 9.02 -7.47
N HIS A 133 1.03 8.75 -7.52
CA HIS A 133 0.06 9.65 -8.16
C HIS A 133 0.08 11.08 -7.61
N ASP A 134 0.42 11.22 -6.31
CA ASP A 134 0.33 12.47 -5.56
C ASP A 134 1.67 13.21 -5.45
N ILE A 135 2.74 12.73 -6.10
CA ILE A 135 4.09 13.34 -6.00
C ILE A 135 4.16 14.74 -6.57
N GLY A 136 3.25 15.12 -7.47
CA GLY A 136 3.22 16.45 -8.09
C GLY A 136 2.77 17.56 -7.13
N HIS A 137 2.17 17.20 -5.99
CA HIS A 137 1.61 18.19 -5.07
C HIS A 137 2.68 18.95 -4.28
N GLY A 138 2.69 20.27 -4.43
CA GLY A 138 3.40 21.21 -3.58
C GLY A 138 2.58 21.65 -2.35
N PRO A 139 3.20 22.39 -1.42
CA PRO A 139 2.48 23.03 -0.32
C PRO A 139 1.39 23.94 -0.90
N PHE A 140 0.18 23.88 -0.32
CA PHE A 140 -0.96 24.68 -0.75
C PHE A 140 -1.35 24.54 -2.23
N SER A 141 -0.99 23.44 -2.92
CA SER A 141 -1.20 23.23 -4.38
C SER A 141 -2.48 23.85 -4.96
N HIS A 142 -3.67 23.52 -4.42
CA HIS A 142 -4.93 24.05 -4.95
C HIS A 142 -5.20 25.53 -4.63
N ALA A 143 -4.55 26.08 -3.60
CA ALA A 143 -4.59 27.50 -3.32
C ALA A 143 -3.61 28.26 -4.21
N PHE A 144 -2.43 27.70 -4.55
CA PHE A 144 -1.47 28.34 -5.47
C PHE A 144 -1.88 28.28 -6.94
N ASP A 145 -2.66 27.28 -7.37
CA ASP A 145 -3.11 27.16 -8.76
C ASP A 145 -4.06 28.30 -9.21
N LYS A 146 -4.51 29.14 -8.26
CA LYS A 146 -5.42 30.27 -8.48
C LYS A 146 -4.78 31.65 -8.28
N TYR A 147 -3.48 31.73 -8.01
CA TYR A 147 -2.72 32.98 -7.87
C TYR A 147 -1.50 32.96 -8.78
#